data_AF-A0A7C6HII4-F1
#
_entry.id   AF-A0A7C6HII4-F1
#
_cell.length_a   1.000
_cell.length_b   1.000
_cell.length_c   1.000
_cell.angle_alpha   90.00
_cell.angle_beta   90.00
_cell.angle_gamma   90.00
#
_symmetry.space_group_name_H-M   'P 1'
#
loop_
_entity.id
_entity.type
_entity.pdbx_description
1 polymer ?
#
loop_
_entity_poly.entity_id
_entity_poly.type
_entity_poly.pdbx_seq_one_letter_code
_entity_poly.pdbx_strand_id
1 'polypeptide(L)'
;MKRFEDLYQELLRAAIEERDEEYIHNLDEYDSHHLDCLLNPKKHPLVWCTQNCDCPEDDRRCIKVCPFHAIHPDETGKLQIDEDACAGCAFC
;
A
#
# COMPACT_ATOMS: atom_id res chain seq x y z
N MET A 1 13.35 5.45 -8.29
CA MET A 1 11.96 5.09 -7.94
C MET A 1 11.40 5.98 -6.81
N LYS A 2 10.32 6.72 -7.08
CA LYS A 2 9.60 7.58 -6.13
C LYS A 2 9.00 6.77 -4.97
N ARG A 3 8.91 7.38 -3.77
CA ARG A 3 8.18 6.77 -2.65
C ARG A 3 6.67 6.83 -2.92
N PHE A 4 5.91 5.95 -2.28
CA PHE A 4 4.45 5.89 -2.44
C PHE A 4 3.77 7.25 -2.19
N GLU A 5 4.13 7.92 -1.09
CA GLU A 5 3.56 9.22 -0.73
C GLU A 5 3.89 10.30 -1.76
N ASP A 6 5.12 10.33 -2.28
CA ASP A 6 5.54 11.31 -3.28
C ASP A 6 4.74 11.13 -4.58
N LEU A 7 4.50 9.89 -4.99
CA LEU A 7 3.67 9.56 -6.15
C LEU A 7 2.21 9.96 -5.93
N TYR A 8 1.65 9.68 -4.75
CA TYR A 8 0.29 10.08 -4.40
C TYR A 8 0.08 11.60 -4.50
N GLN A 9 0.96 12.39 -3.88
CA GLN A 9 0.87 13.86 -3.90
C GLN A 9 0.99 14.42 -5.32
N GLU A 10 1.83 13.82 -6.15
CA GLU A 10 1.99 14.24 -7.53
C GLU A 10 0.76 13.94 -8.39
N LEU A 11 0.18 12.73 -8.27
CA LEU A 11 -1.07 12.38 -8.95
C LEU A 11 -2.24 13.22 -8.47
N LEU A 12 -2.33 13.50 -7.17
CA LEU A 12 -3.35 14.38 -6.61
C LEU A 12 -3.26 15.78 -7.21
N ARG A 13 -2.05 16.34 -7.30
CA ARG A 13 -1.83 17.63 -7.96
C ARG A 13 -2.20 17.59 -9.44
N ALA A 14 -1.81 16.55 -10.16
CA ALA A 14 -2.16 16.37 -11.57
C ALA A 14 -3.68 16.33 -11.79
N ALA A 15 -4.42 15.65 -10.92
CA ALA A 15 -5.88 15.58 -10.96
C ALA A 15 -6.54 16.95 -10.68
N ILE A 16 -6.01 17.73 -9.72
CA ILE A 16 -6.50 19.09 -9.41
C ILE A 16 -6.25 20.06 -10.58
N GLU A 17 -5.11 19.92 -11.25
CA GLU A 17 -4.70 20.77 -12.37
C GLU A 17 -5.24 20.29 -13.73
N GLU A 18 -6.10 19.27 -13.75
CA GLU A 18 -6.69 18.66 -14.96
C GLU A 18 -5.63 18.25 -16.01
N ARG A 19 -4.47 17.76 -15.54
CA ARG A 19 -3.42 17.24 -16.43
C ARG A 19 -3.89 15.93 -17.08
N ASP A 20 -3.43 15.70 -18.31
CA ASP A 20 -3.81 14.54 -19.11
C ASP A 20 -3.04 13.27 -18.74
N GLU A 21 -3.49 12.13 -19.29
CA GLU A 21 -2.86 10.82 -19.09
C GLU A 21 -1.40 10.79 -19.58
N GLU A 22 -1.06 11.62 -20.58
CA GLU A 22 0.30 11.74 -21.11
C GLU A 22 1.26 12.31 -20.06
N TYR A 23 0.82 13.24 -19.20
CA TYR A 23 1.59 13.67 -18.03
C TYR A 23 1.91 12.50 -17.09
N ILE A 24 0.93 11.65 -16.79
CA ILE A 24 1.09 10.50 -15.87
C ILE A 24 2.09 9.49 -16.47
N HIS A 25 2.02 9.23 -17.77
CA HIS A 25 2.95 8.34 -18.47
C HIS A 25 4.39 8.87 -18.50
N ASN A 26 4.60 10.18 -18.34
CA ASN A 26 5.91 10.82 -18.35
C ASN A 26 6.45 11.11 -16.94
N LEU A 27 5.82 10.59 -15.87
CA LEU A 27 6.33 10.74 -14.51
C LEU A 27 7.71 10.08 -14.37
N ASP A 28 8.63 10.72 -13.63
CA ASP A 28 9.94 10.11 -13.31
C ASP A 28 9.77 8.75 -12.64
N GLU A 29 10.77 7.87 -12.74
CA GLU A 29 10.75 6.49 -12.23
C GLU A 29 9.88 6.27 -10.98
N TYR A 30 8.78 5.55 -11.15
CA TYR A 30 7.85 5.16 -10.09
C TYR A 30 7.64 3.63 -10.09
N ASP A 31 7.10 3.12 -8.98
CA ASP A 31 6.68 1.72 -8.88
C ASP A 31 5.31 1.55 -9.56
N SER A 32 5.21 0.64 -10.53
CA SER A 32 3.95 0.40 -11.25
C SER A 32 2.85 -0.18 -10.36
N HIS A 33 3.21 -0.94 -9.32
CA HIS A 33 2.26 -1.45 -8.34
C HIS A 33 1.69 -0.31 -7.49
N HIS A 34 2.53 0.65 -7.09
CA HIS A 34 2.07 1.82 -6.35
C HIS A 34 1.10 2.68 -7.18
N LEU A 35 1.40 2.86 -8.47
CA LEU A 35 0.49 3.56 -9.38
C LEU A 35 -0.85 2.83 -9.50
N ASP A 36 -0.84 1.51 -9.64
CA ASP A 36 -2.07 0.71 -9.74
C ASP A 36 -2.92 0.80 -8.46
N CYS A 37 -2.30 0.73 -7.27
CA CYS A 37 -2.99 0.93 -5.99
C CYS A 37 -3.73 2.27 -5.93
N LEU A 38 -3.11 3.34 -6.44
CA LEU A 38 -3.67 4.69 -6.43
C LEU A 38 -4.80 4.88 -7.45
N LEU A 39 -4.66 4.30 -8.65
CA LEU A 39 -5.64 4.44 -9.73
C LEU A 39 -6.80 3.44 -9.61
N ASN A 40 -6.57 2.28 -9.01
CA ASN A 40 -7.52 1.18 -8.93
C ASN A 40 -7.73 0.68 -7.48
N PRO A 41 -7.96 1.54 -6.47
CA PRO A 41 -7.96 1.15 -5.06
C PRO A 41 -8.95 0.03 -4.70
N LYS A 42 -10.04 -0.12 -5.46
CA LYS A 42 -11.04 -1.20 -5.27
C LYS A 42 -10.56 -2.59 -5.68
N LYS A 43 -9.43 -2.71 -6.40
CA LYS A 43 -8.84 -3.98 -6.84
C LYS A 43 -7.76 -4.49 -5.86
N HIS A 44 -7.50 -3.76 -4.78
CA HIS A 44 -6.42 -4.05 -3.84
C HIS A 44 -6.96 -4.16 -2.41
N PRO A 45 -6.23 -4.85 -1.52
CA PRO A 45 -6.54 -4.89 -0.08
C PRO A 45 -6.72 -3.49 0.53
N LEU A 46 -7.43 -3.40 1.66
CA LEU A 46 -7.51 -2.16 2.44
C LEU A 46 -6.16 -1.73 3.05
N VAL A 47 -5.24 -2.67 3.25
CA VAL A 47 -3.91 -2.43 3.79
C VAL A 47 -2.90 -2.61 2.65
N TRP A 48 -2.22 -1.53 2.26
CA TRP A 48 -1.26 -1.55 1.16
C TRP A 48 0.18 -1.76 1.65
N CYS A 49 0.84 -2.79 1.13
CA CYS A 49 2.27 -3.04 1.38
C CYS A 49 3.12 -2.23 0.40
N THR A 50 3.46 -1.00 0.77
CA THR A 50 4.26 -0.10 -0.09
C THR A 50 5.76 -0.38 -0.04
N GLN A 51 6.21 -1.21 0.92
CA GLN A 51 7.60 -1.61 1.14
C GLN A 51 7.65 -2.99 1.81
N ASN A 52 8.83 -3.62 1.84
CA ASN A 52 9.04 -4.83 2.61
C ASN A 52 8.87 -4.57 4.12
N CYS A 53 8.14 -5.46 4.80
CA CYS A 53 7.99 -5.42 6.25
C CYS A 53 9.16 -6.10 6.94
N ASP A 54 10.26 -5.37 7.16
CA ASP A 54 11.51 -5.89 7.74
C ASP A 54 11.62 -5.66 9.26
N CYS A 55 10.49 -5.46 9.95
CA CYS A 55 10.49 -5.29 11.40
C CYS A 55 10.84 -6.60 12.14
N PRO A 56 11.63 -6.52 13.25
CA PRO A 56 11.93 -7.68 14.09
C PRO A 56 10.65 -8.38 14.55
N GLU A 57 10.69 -9.70 14.75
CA GLU A 57 9.50 -10.48 15.15
C GLU A 57 8.82 -9.93 16.41
N ASP A 58 9.61 -9.53 17.41
CA ASP A 58 9.13 -8.95 18.66
C ASP A 58 8.46 -7.58 18.47
N ASP A 59 8.77 -6.87 17.38
CA ASP A 59 8.28 -5.52 17.08
C ASP A 59 7.12 -5.50 16.07
N ARG A 60 6.59 -6.67 15.68
CA ARG A 60 5.43 -6.81 14.77
C ARG A 60 4.11 -6.41 15.45
N ARG A 61 3.97 -5.12 15.77
CA ARG A 61 2.78 -4.55 16.43
C ARG A 61 1.51 -4.78 15.62
N CYS A 62 1.58 -4.67 14.29
CA CYS A 62 0.45 -4.87 13.38
C CYS A 62 -0.24 -6.24 13.57
N ILE A 63 0.52 -7.30 13.84
CA ILE A 63 -0.03 -8.63 14.17
C ILE A 63 -0.72 -8.58 15.54
N LYS A 64 -0.03 -8.05 16.56
CA LYS A 64 -0.48 -8.06 17.96
C LYS A 64 -1.76 -7.26 18.18
N VAL A 65 -1.97 -6.20 17.41
CA VAL A 65 -3.11 -5.28 17.57
C VAL A 65 -4.31 -5.61 16.68
N CYS A 66 -4.15 -6.49 15.68
CA CYS A 66 -5.24 -6.83 14.77
C CYS A 66 -6.23 -7.79 15.45
N PRO A 67 -7.46 -7.37 15.81
CA PRO A 67 -8.40 -8.23 16.53
C PRO A 67 -8.99 -9.33 15.63
N PHE A 68 -8.85 -9.20 14.32
CA PHE A 68 -9.33 -10.16 13.32
C PHE A 68 -8.26 -11.15 12.86
N HIS A 69 -7.02 -11.00 13.36
CA HIS A 69 -5.85 -11.78 12.92
C HIS A 69 -5.63 -11.76 11.40
N ALA A 70 -6.03 -10.68 10.74
CA ALA A 70 -5.93 -10.51 9.30
C ALA A 70 -4.48 -10.27 8.81
N ILE A 71 -3.52 -10.10 9.72
CA ILE A 71 -2.10 -9.91 9.41
C ILE A 71 -1.31 -11.03 10.09
N HIS A 72 -0.63 -11.87 9.31
CA HIS A 72 0.10 -13.03 9.82
C HIS A 72 1.34 -13.33 8.97
N PRO A 73 2.41 -13.93 9.52
CA PRO A 73 3.54 -14.39 8.73
C PRO A 73 3.17 -15.63 7.89
N ASP A 74 3.81 -15.79 6.74
CA ASP A 74 3.87 -17.05 6.00
C ASP A 74 5.02 -17.95 6.49
N GLU A 75 5.25 -19.08 5.80
CA GLU A 75 6.32 -20.04 6.10
C GLU A 75 7.74 -19.43 6.02
N THR A 76 7.92 -18.34 5.28
CA THR A 76 9.19 -17.60 5.16
C THR A 76 9.34 -16.50 6.19
N GLY A 77 8.30 -16.25 6.99
CA GLY A 77 8.23 -15.16 7.96
C GLY A 77 7.80 -13.83 7.37
N LYS A 78 7.46 -13.75 6.07
CA LYS A 78 6.95 -12.55 5.41
C LYS A 78 5.50 -12.31 5.80
N LEU A 79 5.15 -11.06 6.11
CA LEU A 79 3.78 -10.71 6.47
C LEU A 79 2.84 -10.81 5.27
N GLN A 80 1.73 -11.49 5.50
CA GLN A 80 0.60 -11.64 4.60
C GLN A 80 -0.61 -10.94 5.21
N ILE A 81 -1.48 -10.42 4.34
CA ILE A 81 -2.72 -9.77 4.71
C ILE A 81 -3.86 -10.59 4.12
N ASP A 82 -4.73 -11.11 4.99
CA ASP A 82 -5.97 -11.76 4.60
C ASP A 82 -7.05 -10.68 4.36
N GLU A 83 -7.41 -10.48 3.10
CA GLU A 83 -8.39 -9.48 2.66
C GLU A 83 -9.80 -9.80 3.19
N ASP A 84 -10.16 -11.07 3.26
CA ASP A 84 -11.50 -11.50 3.69
C ASP A 84 -11.68 -11.35 5.21
N ALA A 85 -10.59 -11.46 5.98
CA ALA A 85 -10.58 -11.24 7.42
C ALA A 85 -10.47 -9.75 7.83
N CYS A 86 -10.02 -8.87 6.92
CA CYS A 86 -9.73 -7.48 7.28
C CYS A 86 -10.98 -6.60 7.32
N ALA A 87 -11.42 -6.23 8.54
CA ALA A 87 -12.57 -5.35 8.72
C ALA A 87 -12.29 -3.84 8.52
N GLY A 88 -11.05 -3.44 8.16
CA GLY A 88 -10.71 -2.02 7.91
C GLY A 88 -10.67 -1.13 9.16
N CYS A 89 -10.35 -1.67 10.34
CA CYS A 89 -10.39 -0.94 11.61
C CYS A 89 -9.22 0.05 11.87
N ALA A 90 -8.16 0.01 11.06
CA ALA A 90 -6.98 0.87 11.14
C ALA A 90 -6.20 0.83 12.49
N PHE A 91 -6.26 -0.28 13.24
CA PHE A 91 -5.52 -0.43 14.50
C PHE A 91 -4.05 -0.83 14.33
N CYS A 92 -3.68 -1.42 13.20
CA CYS A 92 -2.32 -1.83 12.84
C CYS A 92 -1.45 -0.62 12.49
#